data_AF-A0A8C7KDA4-F1
#
_entry.id   AF-A0A8C7KDA4-F1
#
_cell.length_a   1.000
_cell.length_b   1.000
_cell.length_c   1.000
_cell.angle_alpha   90.00
_cell.angle_beta   90.00
_cell.angle_gamma   90.00
#
_symmetry.space_group_name_H-M   'P 1'
#
loop_
_entity.id
_entity.type
_entity.pdbx_description
1 polymer ?
#
loop_
_entity_poly.entity_id
_entity_poly.type
_entity_poly.pdbx_seq_one_letter_code
_entity_poly.pdbx_strand_id
1 'polypeptide(L)'
;MGLNDHVCSCKMASGVPYKLQLYGKGDLAGQAFEATEDCPSVLEKFYWREVHSCKVLGGWVFYEHPDYKDPQYLLEKGEYRKPTDWGAVCPNVQSFRRHTE
;
A
#
# COMPACT_ATOMS: atom_id res chain seq x y z
N MET A 1 17.35 19.39 27.23
CA MET A 1 16.80 19.58 25.87
C MET A 1 16.78 18.21 25.22
N GLY A 2 15.58 17.69 24.97
CA GLY A 2 15.32 16.27 24.72
C GLY A 2 15.98 15.76 23.44
N LEU A 3 16.55 14.55 23.54
CA LEU A 3 17.10 13.77 22.45
C LEU A 3 16.05 13.66 21.33
N ASN A 4 16.39 14.04 20.11
CA ASN A 4 15.60 13.70 18.93
C ASN A 4 15.97 12.27 18.53
N ASP A 5 15.22 11.30 19.01
CA ASP A 5 15.27 9.91 18.60
C ASP A 5 14.61 9.72 17.21
N HIS A 6 15.37 10.01 16.16
CA HIS A 6 15.04 9.49 14.83
C HIS A 6 15.44 8.02 14.74
N VAL A 7 14.68 7.15 15.42
CA VAL A 7 14.73 5.71 15.17
C VAL A 7 14.00 5.44 13.85
N CYS A 8 14.73 5.58 12.73
CA CYS A 8 14.37 4.90 11.49
C CYS A 8 14.84 3.44 11.58
N SER A 9 14.19 2.67 12.45
CA SER A 9 14.24 1.20 12.47
C SER A 9 13.26 0.73 11.39
N CYS A 10 13.54 -0.15 10.44
CA CYS A 10 14.45 -1.30 10.43
C CYS A 10 14.87 -1.58 8.97
N LYS A 11 16.18 -1.69 8.68
CA LYS A 11 16.63 -2.49 7.54
C LYS A 11 16.56 -3.96 7.93
N MET A 12 15.49 -4.65 7.56
CA MET A 12 15.44 -6.11 7.64
C MET A 12 14.73 -6.68 6.40
N ALA A 13 15.52 -7.44 5.63
CA ALA A 13 15.19 -8.64 4.84
C ALA A 13 15.72 -8.58 3.40
N SER A 14 16.94 -9.10 3.24
CA SER A 14 17.44 -9.67 2.00
C SER A 14 16.47 -10.75 1.49
N GLY A 15 15.96 -10.66 0.26
CA GLY A 15 15.49 -11.86 -0.45
C GLY A 15 14.35 -11.69 -1.46
N VAL A 16 13.36 -10.83 -1.21
CA VAL A 16 12.27 -10.53 -2.16
C VAL A 16 11.88 -9.07 -2.05
N PRO A 17 11.82 -8.29 -3.15
CA PRO A 17 11.36 -6.93 -3.08
C PRO A 17 9.85 -6.94 -2.81
N TYR A 18 9.46 -6.75 -1.54
CA TYR A 18 8.09 -6.35 -1.19
C TYR A 18 7.86 -4.98 -1.82
N LYS A 19 7.34 -5.00 -3.03
CA LYS A 19 7.11 -3.81 -3.85
C LYS A 19 5.65 -3.77 -4.24
N LEU A 20 5.06 -2.60 -4.02
CA LEU A 20 3.69 -2.26 -4.31
C LEU A 20 3.71 -1.08 -5.27
N GLN A 21 2.97 -1.17 -6.35
CA GLN A 21 2.83 -0.08 -7.31
C GLN A 21 1.35 0.26 -7.42
N LEU A 22 0.97 1.43 -6.94
CA LEU A 22 -0.40 1.95 -6.95
C LEU A 22 -0.61 2.81 -8.19
N TYR A 23 -1.82 2.78 -8.75
CA TYR A 23 -2.18 3.57 -9.92
C TYR A 23 -3.50 4.31 -9.69
N GLY A 24 -3.52 5.57 -10.12
CA GLY A 24 -4.67 6.46 -9.97
C GLY A 24 -5.78 6.20 -10.99
N LYS A 25 -5.55 5.34 -12.00
CA LYS A 25 -6.59 4.87 -12.94
C LYS A 25 -6.62 3.35 -12.97
N GLY A 26 -7.70 2.80 -13.52
CA GLY A 26 -7.81 1.37 -13.79
C GLY A 26 -6.80 0.91 -14.84
N ASP A 27 -6.68 -0.41 -15.01
CA ASP A 27 -5.88 -1.03 -16.07
C ASP A 27 -4.38 -0.67 -16.03
N LEU A 28 -3.83 -0.40 -14.83
CA LEU A 28 -2.43 -0.05 -14.60
C LEU A 28 -1.99 1.22 -15.35
N ALA A 29 -2.91 2.19 -15.46
CA ALA A 29 -2.71 3.43 -16.19
C ALA A 29 -2.70 4.68 -15.29
N GLY A 30 -2.28 5.80 -15.86
CA GLY A 30 -2.26 7.09 -15.18
C GLY A 30 -1.02 7.30 -14.32
N GLN A 31 -1.14 8.18 -13.33
CA GLN A 31 -0.08 8.41 -12.34
C GLN A 31 0.11 7.12 -11.53
N ALA A 32 1.36 6.80 -11.24
CA ALA A 32 1.74 5.61 -10.48
C ALA A 32 2.64 6.00 -9.31
N PHE A 33 2.49 5.30 -8.19
CA PHE A 33 3.34 5.45 -7.01
C PHE A 33 3.88 4.10 -6.58
N GLU A 34 5.17 4.06 -6.27
CA GLU A 34 5.85 2.87 -5.80
C GLU A 34 6.06 2.96 -4.29
N ALA A 35 5.70 1.90 -3.58
CA ALA A 35 5.89 1.75 -2.15
C ALA A 35 6.58 0.42 -1.85
N THR A 36 7.60 0.48 -1.00
CA THR A 36 8.35 -0.69 -0.51
C THR A 36 8.26 -0.85 1.00
N GLU A 37 7.63 0.13 1.66
CA GLU A 37 7.45 0.21 3.10
C GLU A 37 5.97 0.38 3.42
N ASP A 38 5.60 0.07 4.65
CA ASP A 38 4.26 0.34 5.17
C ASP A 38 3.94 1.85 5.16
N CYS A 39 2.64 2.14 5.04
CA CYS A 39 2.12 3.49 4.94
C CYS A 39 0.84 3.60 5.78
N PRO A 40 0.89 4.27 6.94
CA PRO A 40 -0.27 4.47 7.80
C PRO A 40 -1.25 5.52 7.24
N SER A 41 -0.84 6.36 6.28
CA SER A 41 -1.65 7.42 5.70
C SER A 41 -1.23 7.72 4.26
N VAL A 42 -1.99 7.21 3.29
CA VAL A 42 -1.79 7.44 1.85
C VAL A 42 -2.02 8.90 1.49
N LEU A 43 -2.96 9.56 2.17
CA LEU A 43 -3.27 10.96 1.95
C LEU A 43 -2.09 11.86 2.34
N GLU A 44 -1.43 11.59 3.46
CA GLU A 44 -0.29 12.42 3.89
C GLU A 44 0.97 12.12 3.09
N LYS A 45 1.19 10.85 2.69
CA LYS A 45 2.40 10.43 1.98
C LYS A 45 2.36 10.74 0.48
N PHE A 46 1.20 10.56 -0.16
CA PHE A 46 1.05 10.64 -1.61
C PHE A 46 -0.02 11.65 -2.08
N TYR A 47 -0.72 12.32 -1.15
CA TYR A 47 -1.86 13.20 -1.46
C TYR A 47 -2.96 12.48 -2.25
N TRP A 48 -3.12 11.18 -2.00
CA TRP A 48 -4.07 10.30 -2.66
C TRP A 48 -5.08 9.72 -1.68
N ARG A 49 -6.28 9.43 -2.19
CA ARG A 49 -7.34 8.73 -1.45
C ARG A 49 -7.85 7.50 -2.18
N GLU A 50 -7.61 7.42 -3.49
CA GLU A 50 -8.21 6.43 -4.36
C GLU A 50 -7.14 5.72 -5.17
N VAL A 51 -7.20 4.39 -5.16
CA VAL A 51 -6.36 3.48 -5.94
C VAL A 51 -7.30 2.66 -6.82
N HIS A 52 -7.15 2.82 -8.13
CA HIS A 52 -8.01 2.14 -9.09
C HIS A 52 -7.37 0.88 -9.66
N SER A 53 -6.04 0.79 -9.65
CA SER A 53 -5.33 -0.44 -9.98
C SER A 53 -4.01 -0.51 -9.22
N CYS A 54 -3.46 -1.70 -9.05
CA CYS A 54 -2.17 -1.87 -8.41
C CYS A 54 -1.43 -3.12 -8.90
N LYS A 55 -0.11 -3.11 -8.73
CA LYS A 55 0.76 -4.25 -9.00
C LYS A 55 1.55 -4.60 -7.75
N VAL A 56 1.55 -5.88 -7.44
CA VAL A 56 1.97 -6.40 -6.14
C VAL A 56 3.05 -7.45 -6.39
N LEU A 57 4.26 -7.22 -5.90
CA LEU A 57 5.40 -8.13 -6.07
C LEU A 57 5.72 -8.98 -4.81
N GLY A 58 5.15 -8.62 -3.66
CA GLY A 58 5.14 -9.40 -2.41
C GLY A 58 3.81 -9.19 -1.68
N GLY A 59 3.48 -9.91 -0.62
CA GLY A 59 2.16 -9.77 0.05
C GLY A 59 1.93 -8.37 0.67
N TRP A 60 0.74 -7.80 0.46
CA TRP A 60 0.32 -6.53 1.07
C TRP A 60 -1.11 -6.61 1.62
N VAL A 61 -1.45 -5.72 2.54
CA VAL A 61 -2.80 -5.50 3.01
C VAL A 61 -3.17 -4.04 2.81
N PHE A 62 -4.29 -3.77 2.14
CA PHE A 62 -4.89 -2.45 2.03
C PHE A 62 -5.93 -2.24 3.11
N TYR A 63 -6.10 -0.98 3.48
CA TYR A 63 -7.08 -0.53 4.45
C TYR A 63 -7.81 0.69 3.92
N GLU A 64 -9.12 0.68 4.10
CA GLU A 64 -10.01 1.78 3.72
C GLU A 64 -9.87 3.01 4.62
N HIS A 65 -9.30 2.84 5.82
CA HIS A 65 -9.07 3.92 6.78
C HIS A 65 -7.57 4.07 7.10
N PRO A 66 -7.14 5.27 7.55
CA PRO A 66 -5.77 5.48 8.01
C PRO A 66 -5.48 4.66 9.27
N ASP A 67 -4.20 4.50 9.59
CA ASP A 67 -3.71 3.76 10.77
C ASP A 67 -4.10 2.27 10.77
N TYR A 68 -4.20 1.64 9.60
CA TYR A 68 -4.50 0.20 9.44
C TYR A 68 -5.86 -0.22 10.03
N LYS A 69 -6.85 0.68 9.94
CA LYS A 69 -8.21 0.43 10.41
C LYS A 69 -9.05 -0.27 9.32
N ASP A 70 -9.85 -1.24 9.76
CA ASP A 70 -10.78 -1.97 8.90
C ASP A 70 -11.75 -1.05 8.14
N PRO A 71 -12.24 -1.44 6.96
CA PRO A 71 -12.06 -2.76 6.30
C PRO A 71 -10.66 -3.04 5.74
N GLN A 72 -10.22 -4.30 5.82
CA GLN A 72 -8.94 -4.79 5.28
C GLN A 72 -9.10 -5.65 4.01
N TYR A 73 -8.15 -5.51 3.08
CA TYR A 73 -8.10 -6.28 1.83
C TYR A 73 -6.73 -6.91 1.67
N LEU A 74 -6.67 -8.23 1.49
CA LEU A 74 -5.41 -8.95 1.29
C LEU A 74 -5.06 -8.97 -0.19
N LEU A 75 -3.83 -8.56 -0.51
CA LEU A 75 -3.28 -8.59 -1.85
C LEU A 75 -2.11 -9.56 -1.91
N GLU A 76 -2.26 -10.57 -2.74
CA GLU A 76 -1.21 -11.51 -3.09
C GLU A 76 -0.36 -10.96 -4.25
N LYS A 77 0.76 -11.63 -4.53
CA LYS A 77 1.61 -11.27 -5.66
C LYS A 77 0.81 -11.39 -6.97
N GLY A 78 0.62 -10.27 -7.67
CA GLY A 78 -0.20 -10.22 -8.87
C GLY A 78 -0.38 -8.81 -9.44
N GLU A 79 -1.20 -8.72 -10.47
CA GLU A 79 -1.60 -7.48 -11.11
C GLU A 79 -3.11 -7.33 -10.95
N TYR A 80 -3.52 -6.25 -10.31
CA TYR A 80 -4.92 -5.94 -10.03
C TYR A 80 -5.33 -4.74 -10.84
N ARG A 81 -6.24 -4.92 -11.81
CA ARG A 81 -6.60 -3.85 -12.75
C ARG A 81 -7.75 -3.00 -12.25
N LYS A 82 -8.52 -3.49 -11.27
CA LYS A 82 -9.69 -2.85 -10.68
C LYS A 82 -9.78 -3.15 -9.18
N PRO A 83 -10.49 -2.33 -8.38
CA PRO A 83 -10.63 -2.58 -6.94
C PRO A 83 -11.33 -3.90 -6.60
N THR A 84 -12.22 -4.34 -7.48
CA THR A 84 -12.93 -5.62 -7.35
C THR A 84 -11.98 -6.82 -7.41
N ASP A 85 -10.81 -6.70 -8.06
CA ASP A 85 -9.84 -7.80 -8.15
C ASP A 85 -9.24 -8.14 -6.77
N TRP A 86 -9.11 -7.16 -5.85
CA TRP A 86 -8.69 -7.41 -4.46
C TRP A 86 -9.85 -7.44 -3.46
N GLY A 87 -11.10 -7.53 -3.96
CA GLY A 87 -12.29 -7.66 -3.13
C GLY A 87 -12.85 -6.35 -2.56
N ALA A 88 -12.35 -5.18 -2.98
CA ALA A 88 -12.89 -3.90 -2.54
C ALA A 88 -14.12 -3.48 -3.37
N VAL A 89 -15.12 -2.92 -2.67
CA VAL A 89 -16.31 -2.31 -3.30
C VAL A 89 -15.98 -0.91 -3.81
N CYS A 90 -15.08 -0.21 -3.12
CA CYS A 90 -14.68 1.17 -3.41
C CYS A 90 -13.16 1.23 -3.68
N PRO A 91 -12.67 2.17 -4.51
CA PRO A 91 -11.24 2.38 -4.73
C PRO A 91 -10.53 3.05 -3.55
N ASN A 92 -11.21 3.30 -2.42
CA ASN A 92 -10.67 4.08 -1.32
C ASN A 92 -9.60 3.28 -0.57
N VAL A 93 -8.38 3.79 -0.56
CA VAL A 93 -7.24 3.18 0.16
C VAL A 93 -6.54 4.29 0.92
N GLN A 94 -6.65 4.24 2.25
CA GLN A 94 -6.10 5.27 3.14
C GLN A 94 -4.86 4.79 3.88
N SER A 95 -4.64 3.48 4.01
CA SER A 95 -3.38 2.93 4.52
C SER A 95 -3.09 1.55 3.93
N PHE A 96 -1.83 1.13 3.99
CA PHE A 96 -1.41 -0.20 3.54
C PHE A 96 -0.16 -0.66 4.27
N ARG A 97 -0.03 -1.97 4.47
CA ARG A 97 1.17 -2.56 5.09
C ARG A 97 1.59 -3.86 4.42
N ARG A 98 2.84 -4.23 4.60
CA ARG A 98 3.37 -5.51 4.13
C ARG A 98 2.68 -6.65 4.89
N HIS A 99 2.27 -7.68 4.15
CA HIS A 99 1.83 -8.95 4.71
C HIS A 99 3.04 -9.89 4.69
N THR A 100 3.61 -10.15 5.85
CA THR A 100 4.61 -11.21 6.04
C THR A 100 3.86 -12.44 6.52
N GLU A 101 3.81 -13.48 5.69
CA GLU A 101 3.53 -14.85 6.17
C GLU A 101 4.68 -15.34 7.06
#